data_AF-A0A9D7GEQ0-F1
#
_entry.id   AF-A0A9D7GEQ0-F1
#
_cell.length_a   1.000
_cell.length_b   1.000
_cell.length_c   1.000
_cell.angle_alpha   90.00
_cell.angle_beta   90.00
_cell.angle_gamma   90.00
#
_symmetry.space_group_name_H-M   'P 1'
#
loop_
_entity.id
_entity.type
_entity.pdbx_description
1 polymer ?
#
loop_
_entity_poly.entity_id
_entity_poly.type
_entity_poly.pdbx_seq_one_letter_code
_entity_poly.pdbx_strand_id
1 'polypeptide(L)'
;MDKFLVLLFLCSLIGCSTGQLPYRWVGDITHDPGLDKTDFLLCHREKDVRQYFNMSQGMMFEGEKSAIVGFFDKNFKPVYIQESGWIRIRFIVNCKGQSGRFRMLESDENYKERPFDKKNIRTDFLLTQQLSGWKILYDDKDAVDYYQYLIFKIKDGRIVKILP
;
A
#
# COMPACT_ATOMS: atom_id res chain seq x y z
N MET A 1 15.56 -41.65 53.02
CA MET A 1 14.60 -41.28 51.94
C MET A 1 14.31 -39.78 52.11
N ASP A 2 13.90 -39.06 51.08
CA ASP A 2 13.56 -37.60 51.14
C ASP A 2 14.63 -36.59 50.73
N LYS A 3 15.37 -36.82 49.64
CA LYS A 3 16.04 -35.73 48.90
C LYS A 3 15.92 -35.78 47.38
N PHE A 4 15.14 -36.71 46.80
CA PHE A 4 15.05 -36.88 45.35
C PHE A 4 13.74 -36.39 44.71
N LEU A 5 12.81 -35.82 45.50
CA LEU A 5 11.46 -35.49 45.03
C LEU A 5 11.21 -33.99 44.73
N VAL A 6 12.23 -33.13 44.86
CA VAL A 6 12.05 -31.67 44.71
C VAL A 6 12.54 -31.13 43.36
N LEU A 7 13.26 -31.91 42.56
CA LEU A 7 13.87 -31.41 41.32
C LEU A 7 13.02 -31.58 40.03
N LEU A 8 11.78 -32.07 40.13
CA LEU A 8 10.90 -32.32 38.98
C LEU A 8 9.83 -31.24 38.76
N PHE A 9 9.79 -30.19 39.60
CA PHE A 9 8.73 -29.17 39.56
C PHE A 9 9.17 -27.78 39.08
N LEU A 10 10.29 -27.69 38.35
CA LEU A 10 10.84 -26.41 37.86
C LEU A 10 10.92 -26.27 36.33
N CYS A 11 10.44 -27.26 35.56
CA CYS A 11 10.46 -27.21 34.08
C CYS A 11 9.12 -26.82 33.42
N SER A 12 8.08 -26.48 34.19
CA SER A 12 6.71 -26.35 33.64
C SER A 12 6.29 -24.94 33.22
N LEU A 13 7.17 -23.92 33.33
CA LEU A 13 6.76 -22.52 33.15
C LEU A 13 7.49 -21.75 32.04
N ILE A 14 8.14 -22.46 31.10
CA ILE A 14 8.50 -21.83 29.81
C ILE A 14 7.39 -22.13 28.81
N GLY A 15 6.20 -21.59 29.09
CA GLY A 15 5.17 -21.44 28.07
C GLY A 15 5.65 -20.37 27.10
N CYS A 16 6.29 -20.77 26.00
CA CYS A 16 6.51 -19.88 24.87
C CYS A 16 5.14 -19.58 24.29
N SER A 17 4.52 -18.47 24.69
CA SER A 17 3.36 -17.95 23.98
C SER A 17 3.86 -17.49 22.62
N THR A 18 3.72 -18.34 21.60
CA THR A 18 3.70 -17.88 20.22
C THR A 18 2.47 -16.98 20.11
N GLY A 19 2.66 -15.68 20.38
CA GLY A 19 1.62 -14.70 20.19
C GLY A 19 1.09 -14.87 18.79
N GLN A 20 -0.19 -15.21 18.64
CA GLN A 20 -0.81 -15.36 17.33
C GLN A 20 -0.48 -14.10 16.54
N LEU A 21 0.25 -14.28 15.43
CA LEU A 21 0.41 -13.20 14.48
C LEU A 21 -1.01 -12.78 14.09
N PRO A 22 -1.36 -11.50 14.20
CA PRO A 22 -2.67 -11.01 13.79
C PRO A 22 -2.90 -11.46 12.34
N TYR A 23 -4.13 -11.87 12.01
CA TYR A 23 -4.50 -12.24 10.65
C TYR A 23 -4.11 -11.09 9.70
N ARG A 24 -3.01 -11.30 8.95
CA ARG A 24 -2.61 -10.42 7.86
C ARG A 24 -3.53 -10.65 6.68
N TRP A 25 -3.95 -9.57 6.04
CA TRP A 25 -4.73 -9.71 4.82
C TRP A 25 -3.81 -10.16 3.69
N VAL A 26 -4.36 -10.96 2.78
CA VAL A 26 -3.63 -11.38 1.57
C VAL A 26 -3.21 -10.11 0.82
N GLY A 27 -1.90 -9.94 0.65
CA GLY A 27 -1.32 -8.79 -0.03
C GLY A 27 -1.09 -7.57 0.85
N ASP A 28 -0.97 -7.70 2.18
CA ASP A 28 -0.43 -6.65 3.03
C ASP A 28 0.98 -6.22 2.60
N ILE A 29 1.26 -4.91 2.65
CA ILE A 29 2.53 -4.34 2.22
C ILE A 29 3.52 -4.35 3.38
N THR A 30 4.38 -5.37 3.41
CA THR A 30 5.52 -5.42 4.33
C THR A 30 6.57 -4.39 3.94
N HIS A 31 7.29 -3.85 4.93
CA HIS A 31 8.43 -2.98 4.66
C HIS A 31 9.49 -3.69 3.81
N ASP A 32 9.97 -3.01 2.78
CA ASP A 32 11.07 -3.44 1.91
C ASP A 32 12.10 -2.30 1.81
N PRO A 33 13.28 -2.43 2.42
CA PRO A 33 14.29 -1.37 2.42
C PRO A 33 14.91 -1.10 1.03
N GLY A 34 14.74 -2.01 0.07
CA GLY A 34 15.19 -1.83 -1.31
C GLY A 34 14.21 -1.01 -2.17
N LEU A 35 12.94 -0.91 -1.75
CA LEU A 35 11.87 -0.23 -2.50
C LEU A 35 11.30 0.99 -1.76
N ASP A 36 11.29 0.95 -0.43
CA ASP A 36 10.62 1.95 0.40
C ASP A 36 11.55 3.10 0.75
N LYS A 37 10.99 4.32 0.77
CA LYS A 37 11.74 5.48 1.26
C LYS A 37 12.01 5.33 2.75
N THR A 38 13.22 5.70 3.16
CA THR A 38 13.67 5.63 4.56
C THR A 38 12.99 6.66 5.46
N ASP A 39 12.42 7.72 4.89
CA ASP A 39 11.73 8.80 5.60
C ASP A 39 10.24 8.54 5.83
N PHE A 40 9.67 7.50 5.20
CA PHE A 40 8.28 7.12 5.42
C PHE A 40 8.14 6.19 6.62
N LEU A 41 7.41 6.64 7.64
CA LEU A 41 7.13 5.90 8.86
C LEU A 41 5.62 5.73 9.06
N LEU A 42 5.23 4.52 9.45
CA LEU A 42 3.89 4.26 9.99
C LEU A 42 3.77 4.92 11.37
N CYS A 43 2.58 5.38 11.70
CA CYS A 43 2.30 5.88 13.04
C CYS A 43 2.03 4.73 14.03
N HIS A 44 1.46 3.63 13.54
CA HIS A 44 1.06 2.47 14.32
C HIS A 44 1.80 1.21 13.87
N ARG A 45 1.52 0.09 14.52
CA ARG A 45 2.12 -1.21 14.15
C ARG A 45 1.54 -1.66 12.82
N GLU A 46 2.27 -2.47 12.07
CA GLU A 46 1.81 -2.93 10.74
C GLU A 46 0.43 -3.58 10.74
N LYS A 47 0.09 -4.30 11.82
CA LYS A 47 -1.21 -4.97 11.97
C LYS A 47 -2.39 -4.01 12.17
N ASP A 48 -2.10 -2.76 12.53
CA ASP A 48 -3.11 -1.75 12.83
C ASP A 48 -3.44 -0.90 11.58
N VAL A 49 -2.73 -1.10 10.46
CA VAL A 49 -3.01 -0.41 9.18
C VAL A 49 -4.37 -0.84 8.65
N ARG A 50 -5.28 0.13 8.47
CA ARG A 50 -6.65 -0.12 8.02
C ARG A 50 -6.69 -0.39 6.51
N GLN A 51 -7.52 -1.34 6.09
CA GLN A 51 -7.79 -1.54 4.66
C GLN A 51 -8.67 -0.41 4.12
N TYR A 52 -8.54 -0.09 2.83
CA TYR A 52 -9.31 0.96 2.16
C TYR A 52 -10.84 0.77 2.29
N PHE A 53 -11.30 -0.48 2.40
CA PHE A 53 -12.72 -0.81 2.56
C PHE A 53 -13.22 -0.73 4.01
N ASN A 54 -12.33 -0.65 5.00
CA ASN A 54 -12.73 -0.62 6.42
C ASN A 54 -13.42 0.69 6.81
N MET A 55 -13.12 1.79 6.10
CA MET A 55 -13.56 3.13 6.51
C MET A 55 -14.91 3.54 5.90
N SER A 56 -15.44 2.82 4.91
CA SER A 56 -16.68 3.16 4.17
C SER A 56 -16.74 4.58 3.58
N GLN A 57 -15.60 5.27 3.46
CA GLN A 57 -15.52 6.68 3.05
C GLN A 57 -15.09 6.88 1.59
N GLY A 58 -14.89 5.81 0.84
CA GLY A 58 -14.37 5.89 -0.54
C GLY A 58 -12.96 6.46 -0.61
N MET A 59 -12.59 7.06 -1.75
CA MET A 59 -11.27 7.69 -1.92
C MET A 59 -11.22 9.07 -1.25
N MET A 60 -10.33 9.20 -0.26
CA MET A 60 -10.20 10.41 0.54
C MET A 60 -8.97 11.22 0.12
N PHE A 61 -9.15 12.03 -0.93
CA PHE A 61 -8.14 12.95 -1.46
C PHE A 61 -8.70 14.36 -1.56
N GLU A 62 -7.88 15.38 -1.33
CA GLU A 62 -8.26 16.79 -1.49
C GLU A 62 -8.59 17.11 -2.95
N GLY A 63 -9.77 17.67 -3.22
CA GLY A 63 -10.29 17.84 -4.59
C GLY A 63 -10.68 16.51 -5.28
N GLU A 64 -10.68 15.41 -4.51
CA GLU A 64 -11.15 14.08 -4.90
C GLU A 64 -10.51 13.59 -6.21
N LYS A 65 -11.25 12.80 -6.98
CA LYS A 65 -10.77 12.24 -8.24
C LYS A 65 -10.36 13.29 -9.25
N SER A 66 -11.08 14.42 -9.29
CA SER A 66 -10.82 15.48 -10.27
C SER A 66 -9.43 16.09 -10.10
N ALA A 67 -8.96 16.28 -8.86
CA ALA A 67 -7.63 16.79 -8.57
C ALA A 67 -6.53 15.79 -8.98
N ILE A 68 -6.75 14.49 -8.74
CA ILE A 68 -5.82 13.44 -9.19
C ILE A 68 -5.73 13.43 -10.71
N VAL A 69 -6.86 13.40 -11.41
CA VAL A 69 -6.89 13.42 -12.88
C VAL A 69 -6.20 14.68 -13.42
N GLY A 70 -6.53 15.86 -12.89
CA GLY A 70 -5.89 17.11 -13.29
C GLY A 70 -4.37 17.14 -13.03
N PHE A 71 -3.90 16.52 -11.95
CA PHE A 71 -2.47 16.37 -11.68
C PHE A 71 -1.80 15.51 -12.76
N PHE A 72 -2.38 14.37 -13.14
CA PHE A 72 -1.82 13.53 -14.19
C PHE A 72 -1.91 14.22 -15.56
N ASP A 73 -3.01 14.86 -15.92
CA ASP A 73 -3.15 15.57 -17.20
C ASP A 73 -2.08 16.65 -17.37
N LYS A 74 -1.71 17.34 -16.28
CA LYS A 74 -0.67 18.38 -16.30
C LYS A 74 0.74 17.81 -16.39
N ASN A 75 1.02 16.74 -15.66
CA ASN A 75 2.40 16.29 -15.41
C ASN A 75 2.80 15.03 -16.20
N PHE A 76 1.84 14.22 -16.65
CA PHE A 76 2.11 13.03 -17.43
C PHE A 76 2.50 13.39 -18.87
N LYS A 77 3.62 12.82 -19.33
CA LYS A 77 4.10 12.96 -20.70
C LYS A 77 4.07 11.58 -21.36
N PRO A 78 3.11 11.30 -22.25
CA PRO A 78 3.00 9.99 -22.85
C PRO A 78 4.21 9.72 -23.74
N VAL A 79 4.79 8.54 -23.61
CA VAL A 79 5.71 8.00 -24.62
C VAL A 79 4.90 7.08 -25.51
N TYR A 80 4.93 7.33 -26.82
CA TYR A 80 4.24 6.48 -27.78
C TYR A 80 4.92 5.10 -27.83
N ILE A 81 4.25 4.11 -27.26
CA ILE A 81 4.59 2.69 -27.33
C ILE A 81 3.31 1.90 -27.56
N GLN A 82 3.35 0.82 -28.33
CA GLN A 82 2.19 -0.04 -28.58
C GLN A 82 1.96 -1.01 -27.42
N GLU A 83 1.79 -0.47 -26.21
CA GLU A 83 1.45 -1.25 -25.02
C GLU A 83 0.16 -0.76 -24.39
N SER A 84 -0.71 -1.72 -24.07
CA SER A 84 -2.02 -1.52 -23.46
C SER A 84 -2.22 -2.51 -22.33
N GLY A 85 -3.02 -2.13 -21.34
CA GLY A 85 -3.31 -2.95 -20.17
C GLY A 85 -3.59 -2.13 -18.92
N TRP A 86 -3.18 -2.65 -17.77
CA TRP A 86 -3.48 -2.09 -16.46
C TRP A 86 -2.25 -2.01 -15.58
N ILE A 87 -2.10 -0.87 -14.90
CA ILE A 87 -1.12 -0.68 -13.84
C ILE A 87 -1.90 -0.39 -12.55
N ARG A 88 -1.68 -1.20 -11.52
CA ARG A 88 -2.24 -0.98 -10.18
C ARG A 88 -1.10 -0.63 -9.24
N ILE A 89 -1.20 0.53 -8.60
CA ILE A 89 -0.25 0.98 -7.58
C ILE A 89 -0.97 0.98 -6.24
N ARG A 90 -0.50 0.15 -5.31
CA ARG A 90 -0.97 0.09 -3.92
C ARG A 90 0.07 0.74 -3.02
N PHE A 91 -0.38 1.43 -1.98
CA PHE A 91 0.49 2.13 -1.04
C PHE A 91 -0.23 2.33 0.29
N ILE A 92 0.48 2.89 1.27
CA ILE A 92 -0.06 3.24 2.58
C ILE A 92 -0.03 4.75 2.72
N VAL A 93 -1.10 5.33 3.23
CA VAL A 93 -1.13 6.68 3.77
C VAL A 93 -1.04 6.59 5.28
N ASN A 94 -0.09 7.31 5.89
CA ASN A 94 0.05 7.30 7.33
C ASN A 94 -0.91 8.29 8.03
N CYS A 95 -0.94 8.26 9.36
CA CYS A 95 -1.77 9.16 10.18
C CYS A 95 -1.46 10.67 10.00
N LYS A 96 -0.44 11.03 9.21
CA LYS A 96 -0.05 12.40 8.88
C LYS A 96 -0.43 12.79 7.44
N GLY A 97 -1.14 11.94 6.71
CA GLY A 97 -1.52 12.18 5.31
C GLY A 97 -0.37 12.00 4.31
N GLN A 98 0.74 11.39 4.74
CA GLN A 98 1.89 11.12 3.87
C GLN A 98 1.73 9.73 3.24
N SER A 99 2.10 9.57 1.97
CA SER A 99 2.03 8.27 1.29
C SER A 99 3.39 7.60 1.13
N GLY A 100 3.44 6.28 1.31
CA GLY A 100 4.66 5.47 1.21
C GLY A 100 4.38 3.99 1.00
N ARG A 101 5.47 3.19 0.98
CA ARG A 101 5.44 1.74 0.72
C ARG A 101 4.66 1.35 -0.54
N PHE A 102 5.12 1.84 -1.69
CA PHE A 102 4.43 1.63 -2.95
C PHE A 102 4.73 0.23 -3.52
N ARG A 103 3.70 -0.48 -3.98
CA ARG A 103 3.77 -1.76 -4.69
C ARG A 103 3.00 -1.63 -5.99
N MET A 104 3.55 -2.19 -7.05
CA MET A 104 3.02 -2.06 -8.39
C MET A 104 2.73 -3.45 -8.95
N LEU A 105 1.58 -3.59 -9.58
CA LEU A 105 1.17 -4.78 -10.31
C LEU A 105 0.77 -4.36 -11.72
N GLU A 106 1.17 -5.17 -12.68
CA GLU A 106 1.04 -4.85 -14.10
C GLU A 106 0.43 -6.04 -14.84
N SER A 107 -0.47 -5.74 -15.77
CA SER A 107 -1.12 -6.76 -16.57
C SER A 107 -1.49 -6.24 -17.96
N ASP A 108 -1.63 -7.18 -18.90
CA ASP A 108 -2.23 -6.90 -20.20
C ASP A 108 -3.74 -6.62 -20.09
N GLU A 109 -4.39 -6.35 -21.22
CA GLU A 109 -5.83 -6.06 -21.25
C GLU A 109 -6.72 -7.23 -20.81
N ASN A 110 -6.16 -8.45 -20.78
CA ASN A 110 -6.82 -9.69 -20.33
C ASN A 110 -6.48 -10.04 -18.88
N TYR A 111 -5.89 -9.11 -18.11
CA TYR A 111 -5.47 -9.29 -16.72
C TYR A 111 -4.38 -10.35 -16.52
N LYS A 112 -3.66 -10.72 -17.58
CA LYS A 112 -2.51 -11.60 -17.45
C LYS A 112 -1.31 -10.77 -17.00
N GLU A 113 -0.65 -11.22 -15.93
CA GLU A 113 0.53 -10.53 -15.40
C GLU A 113 1.59 -10.36 -16.48
N ARG A 114 2.00 -9.11 -16.70
CA ARG A 114 3.00 -8.75 -17.70
C ARG A 114 3.59 -7.38 -17.34
N PRO A 115 4.92 -7.26 -17.21
CA PRO A 115 5.53 -5.95 -17.04
C PRO A 115 5.38 -5.13 -18.34
N PHE A 116 5.13 -3.83 -18.21
CA PHE A 116 5.28 -2.87 -19.31
C PHE A 116 6.76 -2.54 -19.56
N ASP A 117 7.05 -1.77 -20.61
CA ASP A 117 8.37 -1.18 -20.81
C ASP A 117 8.69 -0.19 -19.67
N LYS A 118 9.90 -0.34 -19.09
CA LYS A 118 10.43 0.44 -17.96
C LYS A 118 10.35 1.95 -18.14
N LYS A 119 10.33 2.45 -19.39
CA LYS A 119 10.24 3.91 -19.65
C LYS A 119 8.88 4.50 -19.24
N ASN A 120 7.77 3.80 -19.46
CA ASN A 120 6.44 4.30 -19.13
C ASN A 120 6.08 4.10 -17.67
N ILE A 121 6.37 2.91 -17.15
CA ILE A 121 6.09 2.51 -15.77
C ILE A 121 6.68 3.49 -14.76
N ARG A 122 7.92 3.95 -15.01
CA ARG A 122 8.59 4.88 -14.11
C ARG A 122 7.83 6.19 -13.96
N THR A 123 7.22 6.69 -15.03
CA THR A 123 6.51 7.98 -14.99
C THR A 123 5.26 7.88 -14.11
N ASP A 124 4.41 6.88 -14.32
CA ASP A 124 3.17 6.69 -13.55
C ASP A 124 3.44 6.46 -12.07
N PHE A 125 4.45 5.62 -11.80
CA PHE A 125 4.89 5.34 -10.45
C PHE A 125 5.43 6.58 -9.74
N LEU A 126 6.34 7.33 -10.39
CA LEU A 126 6.92 8.54 -9.82
C LEU A 126 5.88 9.64 -9.60
N LEU A 127 4.95 9.83 -10.54
CA LEU A 127 3.85 10.80 -10.38
C LEU A 127 2.93 10.41 -9.23
N THR A 128 2.62 9.13 -9.07
CA THR A 128 1.81 8.65 -7.93
C THR A 128 2.50 8.94 -6.59
N GLN A 129 3.83 8.79 -6.52
CA GLN A 129 4.60 9.12 -5.32
C GLN A 129 4.66 10.63 -5.00
N GLN A 130 4.36 11.50 -5.96
CA GLN A 130 4.37 12.96 -5.82
C GLN A 130 3.02 13.53 -5.39
N LEU A 131 1.93 12.74 -5.45
CA LEU A 131 0.62 13.18 -4.99
C LEU A 131 0.69 13.54 -3.49
N SER A 132 0.26 14.77 -3.19
CA SER A 132 0.04 15.27 -1.83
C SER A 132 -1.39 15.78 -1.74
N GLY A 133 -2.03 15.60 -0.58
CA GLY A 133 -3.47 15.86 -0.40
C GLY A 133 -4.28 14.64 0.05
N TRP A 134 -3.63 13.54 0.45
CA TRP A 134 -4.32 12.43 1.11
C TRP A 134 -4.87 12.90 2.46
N LYS A 135 -6.17 12.72 2.67
CA LYS A 135 -6.82 13.17 3.92
C LYS A 135 -6.41 12.27 5.08
N ILE A 136 -6.16 12.87 6.24
CA ILE A 136 -6.01 12.10 7.48
C ILE A 136 -7.36 11.48 7.82
N LEU A 137 -7.37 10.17 8.05
CA LEU A 137 -8.56 9.44 8.46
C LEU A 137 -8.49 9.12 9.95
N TYR A 138 -9.66 9.05 10.57
CA TYR A 138 -9.80 8.82 12.00
C TYR A 138 -10.67 7.60 12.26
N ASP A 139 -10.26 6.78 13.21
CA ASP A 139 -11.10 5.79 13.87
C ASP A 139 -11.41 6.33 15.26
N ASP A 140 -12.69 6.66 15.49
CA ASP A 140 -13.13 7.55 16.56
C ASP A 140 -12.37 8.90 16.59
N LYS A 141 -11.33 8.99 17.42
CA LYS A 141 -10.49 10.19 17.62
C LYS A 141 -9.04 9.97 17.23
N ASP A 142 -8.66 8.74 16.91
CA ASP A 142 -7.28 8.37 16.62
C ASP A 142 -7.04 8.40 15.11
N ALA A 143 -6.06 9.20 14.67
CA ALA A 143 -5.65 9.23 13.28
C ALA A 143 -5.02 7.88 12.91
N VAL A 144 -5.45 7.26 11.82
CA VAL A 144 -5.02 5.90 11.44
C VAL A 144 -4.12 5.88 10.21
N ASP A 145 -3.27 4.85 10.12
CA ASP A 145 -2.61 4.49 8.87
C ASP A 145 -3.56 3.63 8.02
N TYR A 146 -3.60 3.83 6.72
CA TYR A 146 -4.52 3.09 5.84
C TYR A 146 -3.95 2.78 4.46
N TYR A 147 -4.39 1.66 3.90
CA TYR A 147 -4.08 1.27 2.53
C TYR A 147 -4.86 2.13 1.53
N GLN A 148 -4.21 2.42 0.41
CA GLN A 148 -4.84 3.04 -0.74
C GLN A 148 -4.29 2.46 -2.04
N TYR A 149 -5.03 2.62 -3.14
CA TYR A 149 -4.56 2.26 -4.46
C TYR A 149 -5.08 3.20 -5.55
N LEU A 150 -4.34 3.25 -6.66
CA LEU A 150 -4.80 3.79 -7.92
C LEU A 150 -4.63 2.73 -9.01
N ILE A 151 -5.57 2.68 -9.95
CA ILE A 151 -5.47 1.83 -11.14
C ILE A 151 -5.49 2.72 -12.37
N PHE A 152 -4.51 2.52 -13.24
CA PHE A 152 -4.37 3.21 -14.51
C PHE A 152 -4.71 2.22 -15.63
N LYS A 153 -5.64 2.62 -16.50
CA LYS A 153 -5.83 1.95 -17.78
C LYS A 153 -4.90 2.61 -18.78
N ILE A 154 -4.00 1.81 -19.35
CA ILE A 154 -3.07 2.24 -20.38
C ILE A 154 -3.57 1.77 -21.73
N LYS A 155 -3.57 2.65 -22.73
CA LYS A 155 -3.84 2.31 -24.12
C LYS A 155 -2.82 3.00 -25.02
N ASP A 156 -2.07 2.21 -25.78
CA ASP A 156 -1.01 2.68 -26.68
C ASP A 156 -0.05 3.66 -25.98
N GLY A 157 0.37 3.29 -24.76
CA GLY A 157 1.29 4.08 -23.93
C GLY A 157 0.68 5.34 -23.29
N ARG A 158 -0.64 5.53 -23.35
CA ARG A 158 -1.35 6.67 -22.74
C ARG A 158 -2.25 6.22 -21.61
N ILE A 159 -2.29 7.01 -20.53
CA ILE A 159 -3.33 6.87 -19.51
C ILE A 159 -4.67 7.30 -20.14
N VAL A 160 -5.63 6.37 -20.23
CA VAL A 160 -7.00 6.66 -20.72
C VAL A 160 -8.03 6.63 -19.60
N LYS A 161 -7.66 6.10 -18.42
CA LYS A 161 -8.54 6.08 -17.25
C LYS A 161 -7.71 5.97 -15.96
N ILE A 162 -8.14 6.69 -14.93
CA ILE A 162 -7.66 6.56 -13.56
C ILE A 162 -8.84 6.13 -12.69
N LEU A 163 -8.60 5.17 -11.80
CA LEU A 163 -9.58 4.60 -10.87
C LEU A 163 -9.01 4.58 -9.44
N PRO A 164 -9.87 4.60 -8.40
CA PRO A 164 -11.33 4.67 -8.45
C PRO A 164 -11.89 5.96 -9.07
#